data_AF-A0A1Q3D4W7-F1
#
_entry.id   AF-A0A1Q3D4W7-F1
#
_cell.length_a   1.000
_cell.length_b   1.000
_cell.length_c   1.000
_cell.angle_alpha   90.00
_cell.angle_beta   90.00
_cell.angle_gamma   90.00
#
_symmetry.space_group_name_H-M   'P 1'
#
loop_
_entity.id
_entity.type
_entity.pdbx_description
1 polymer ?
#
loop_
_entity_poly.entity_id
_entity_poly.type
_entity_poly.pdbx_seq_one_letter_code
_entity_poly.pdbx_strand_id
1 'polypeptide(L)'
;MRFSEKFSEASLVFMRTVSEKAGLGQSTYVPEALLRKPMNPSLEDSRREAEMVMFGAVDELLAKTGVEGKDIGIVIVNCSIFNVVPSLSAMIVNRYKLGQHTVSYNLSGMGCSAGLIAIGLAKQLLQVRHRSYALVVSTENITQNCYFGNDRSKLLSNCIFRIGGAAILLTNRPYISKVAK
;
A
#
# COMPACT_ATOMS: atom_id res chain seq x y z
N MET A 1 -11.10 21.23 17.32
CA MET A 1 -10.79 20.78 15.95
C MET A 1 -11.27 21.87 14.98
N ARG A 2 -10.42 22.81 14.55
CA ARG A 2 -10.79 23.79 13.50
C ARG A 2 -10.06 23.44 12.20
N PHE A 3 -10.72 22.64 11.37
CA PHE A 3 -10.37 22.44 9.94
C PHE A 3 -10.81 23.67 9.08
N SER A 4 -10.91 24.86 9.69
CA SER A 4 -12.13 25.68 9.61
C SER A 4 -12.15 26.82 8.59
N GLU A 5 -11.49 26.71 7.45
CA GLU A 5 -11.78 27.65 6.35
C GLU A 5 -12.33 26.98 5.09
N LYS A 6 -12.28 25.64 4.99
CA LYS A 6 -12.74 24.93 3.78
C LYS A 6 -14.01 24.08 3.97
N PHE A 7 -14.28 23.57 5.17
CA PHE A 7 -15.46 22.74 5.42
C PHE A 7 -16.59 23.50 6.11
N SER A 8 -17.80 23.37 5.59
CA SER A 8 -19.04 23.81 6.22
C SER A 8 -19.34 22.99 7.47
N GLU A 9 -20.12 23.56 8.38
CA GLU A 9 -20.58 22.85 9.59
C GLU A 9 -21.35 21.57 9.24
N ALA A 10 -22.21 21.62 8.22
CA ALA A 10 -22.95 20.47 7.72
C ALA A 10 -22.02 19.35 7.24
N SER A 11 -20.92 19.69 6.56
CA SER A 11 -19.90 18.73 6.11
C SER A 11 -19.12 18.13 7.28
N LEU A 12 -18.80 18.92 8.30
CA LEU A 12 -18.13 18.43 9.52
C LEU A 12 -19.02 17.45 10.30
N VAL A 13 -20.30 17.76 10.46
CA VAL A 13 -21.28 16.86 11.11
C VAL A 13 -21.44 15.59 10.30
N PHE A 14 -21.52 15.69 8.97
CA PHE A 14 -21.60 14.53 8.09
C PHE A 14 -20.35 13.63 8.23
N MET A 15 -19.14 14.18 8.10
CA MET A 15 -17.90 13.41 8.20
C MET A 15 -17.74 12.74 9.57
N ARG A 16 -18.11 13.43 10.66
CA ARG A 16 -18.13 12.84 12.00
C ARG A 16 -19.08 11.65 12.08
N THR A 17 -20.33 11.86 11.66
CA THR A 17 -21.40 10.83 11.71
C THR A 17 -21.00 9.59 10.90
N VAL A 18 -20.42 9.80 9.70
CA VAL A 18 -19.96 8.69 8.86
C VAL A 18 -18.78 7.98 9.52
N SER A 19 -17.79 8.72 10.04
CA SER A 19 -16.60 8.12 10.67
C SER A 19 -16.96 7.25 11.89
N GLU A 20 -17.92 7.70 12.72
CA GLU A 20 -18.42 6.93 13.88
C GLU A 20 -19.17 5.66 13.46
N LYS A 21 -19.84 5.68 12.30
CA LYS A 21 -20.65 4.57 11.78
C LYS A 21 -19.92 3.69 10.76
N ALA A 22 -18.71 4.06 10.35
CA ALA A 22 -17.97 3.35 9.30
C ALA A 22 -17.42 1.98 9.73
N GLY A 23 -17.55 1.61 11.01
CA GLY A 23 -17.04 0.34 11.54
C GLY A 23 -15.51 0.25 11.58
N LEU A 24 -14.82 1.40 11.55
CA LEU A 24 -13.37 1.44 11.59
C LEU A 24 -12.85 1.22 13.01
N GLY A 25 -11.94 0.26 13.17
CA GLY A 25 -11.32 -0.04 14.45
C GLY A 25 -10.30 1.01 14.88
N GLN A 26 -9.95 0.98 16.17
CA GLN A 26 -8.94 1.87 16.76
C GLN A 26 -7.52 1.65 16.22
N SER A 27 -7.28 0.52 15.55
CA SER A 27 -5.99 0.19 14.91
C SER A 27 -5.86 0.76 13.49
N THR A 28 -6.80 1.59 13.03
CA THR A 28 -6.75 2.23 11.71
C THR A 28 -6.17 3.64 11.78
N TYR A 29 -5.40 4.02 10.77
CA TYR A 29 -4.68 5.29 10.77
C TYR A 29 -4.89 6.07 9.47
N VAL A 30 -4.76 7.39 9.56
CA VAL A 30 -4.65 8.32 8.44
C VAL A 30 -3.21 8.81 8.32
N PRO A 31 -2.77 9.34 7.17
CA PRO A 31 -1.42 9.83 7.01
C PRO A 31 -1.09 10.94 7.98
N GLU A 32 0.13 10.91 8.51
CA GLU A 32 0.62 11.92 9.44
C GLU A 32 0.53 13.33 8.86
N ALA A 33 0.72 13.47 7.55
CA ALA A 33 0.56 14.74 6.83
C ALA A 33 -0.84 15.35 6.98
N LEU A 34 -1.90 14.53 7.13
CA LEU A 34 -3.26 14.98 7.39
C LEU A 34 -3.50 15.37 8.86
N LEU A 35 -2.59 14.99 9.77
CA LEU A 35 -2.68 15.32 11.21
C LEU A 35 -1.97 16.64 11.56
N ARG A 36 -1.12 17.16 10.67
CA ARG A 36 -0.38 18.43 10.88
C ARG A 36 -1.30 19.65 10.86
N LYS A 37 -0.86 20.72 11.54
CA LYS A 37 -1.51 22.03 11.54
C LYS A 37 -0.50 23.12 11.16
N PRO A 38 -0.63 23.78 10.00
CA PRO A 38 -1.63 23.53 8.95
C PRO A 38 -1.38 22.21 8.20
N MET A 39 -2.42 21.68 7.59
CA MET A 39 -2.32 20.50 6.72
C MET A 39 -1.60 20.90 5.43
N ASN A 40 -0.48 20.24 5.12
CA ASN A 40 0.34 20.53 3.93
C ASN A 40 0.95 19.22 3.38
N PRO A 41 0.17 18.36 2.71
CA PRO A 41 0.67 17.11 2.18
C PRO A 41 1.58 17.36 0.97
N SER A 42 2.80 16.84 1.04
CA SER A 42 3.78 16.92 -0.03
C SER A 42 3.97 15.57 -0.74
N LEU A 43 4.68 15.58 -1.87
CA LEU A 43 5.11 14.35 -2.53
C LEU A 43 6.03 13.52 -1.63
N GLU A 44 6.87 14.19 -0.83
CA GLU A 44 7.76 13.55 0.14
C GLU A 44 6.97 12.83 1.23
N ASP A 45 5.88 13.43 1.69
CA ASP A 45 4.99 12.79 2.66
C ASP A 45 4.32 11.55 2.10
N SER A 46 3.86 11.62 0.86
CA SER A 46 3.31 10.46 0.16
C SER A 46 4.36 9.35 0.01
N ARG A 47 5.63 9.69 -0.27
CA ARG A 47 6.71 8.70 -0.32
C ARG A 47 6.97 8.08 1.04
N ARG A 48 7.02 8.89 2.11
CA ARG A 48 7.25 8.42 3.47
C ARG A 48 6.13 7.48 3.95
N GLU A 49 4.87 7.77 3.61
CA GLU A 49 3.74 6.87 3.85
C GLU A 49 3.96 5.53 3.13
N ALA A 50 4.23 5.57 1.82
CA ALA A 50 4.42 4.37 1.02
C ALA A 50 5.60 3.53 1.54
N GLU A 51 6.74 4.15 1.87
CA GLU A 51 7.90 3.47 2.44
C GLU A 51 7.57 2.83 3.79
N MET A 52 6.94 3.57 4.70
CA MET A 52 6.55 3.06 6.02
C MET A 52 5.69 1.79 5.89
N VAL A 53 4.67 1.84 5.03
CA VAL A 53 3.72 0.74 4.86
C VAL A 53 4.35 -0.44 4.14
N MET A 54 4.99 -0.21 2.99
CA MET A 54 5.57 -1.28 2.20
C MET A 54 6.72 -1.95 2.94
N PHE A 55 7.63 -1.17 3.53
CA PHE A 55 8.77 -1.74 4.22
C PHE A 55 8.36 -2.41 5.52
N GLY A 56 7.42 -1.84 6.28
CA GLY A 56 6.88 -2.51 7.46
C GLY A 56 6.28 -3.89 7.14
N ALA A 57 5.47 -3.98 6.08
CA ALA A 57 4.86 -5.23 5.67
C ALA A 57 5.89 -6.26 5.15
N VAL A 58 6.87 -5.82 4.37
CA VAL A 58 7.92 -6.70 3.84
C VAL A 58 8.88 -7.15 4.95
N ASP A 59 9.28 -6.26 5.85
CA ASP A 59 10.14 -6.57 7.00
C ASP A 59 9.51 -7.66 7.87
N GLU A 60 8.22 -7.54 8.20
CA GLU A 60 7.49 -8.53 8.98
C GLU A 60 7.41 -9.88 8.26
N LEU A 61 7.17 -9.88 6.95
CA LEU A 61 7.11 -11.09 6.12
C LEU A 61 8.46 -11.80 6.03
N LEU A 62 9.54 -11.07 5.77
CA LEU A 62 10.88 -11.65 5.66
C LEU A 62 11.36 -12.16 7.02
N ALA A 63 11.07 -11.45 8.11
CA ALA A 63 11.36 -11.92 9.47
C ALA A 63 10.62 -13.23 9.81
N LYS A 64 9.34 -13.38 9.39
CA LYS A 64 8.56 -14.59 9.62
C LYS A 64 8.97 -15.78 8.76
N THR A 65 9.45 -15.52 7.54
CA THR A 65 9.77 -16.58 6.56
C THR A 65 11.25 -16.98 6.56
N GLY A 66 12.14 -16.08 7.02
CA GLY A 66 13.59 -16.27 6.97
C GLY A 66 14.18 -16.20 5.55
N VAL A 67 13.40 -15.77 4.57
CA VAL A 67 13.85 -15.66 3.17
C VAL A 67 14.72 -14.41 3.01
N GLU A 68 15.90 -14.57 2.42
CA GLU A 68 16.77 -13.44 2.13
C GLU A 68 16.30 -12.71 0.87
N GLY A 69 16.44 -11.38 0.84
CA GLY A 69 16.04 -10.57 -0.33
C GLY A 69 16.68 -11.04 -1.65
N LYS A 70 17.93 -11.52 -1.61
CA LYS A 70 18.63 -12.05 -2.79
C LYS A 70 17.95 -13.26 -3.45
N ASP A 71 17.13 -14.01 -2.70
CA ASP A 71 16.43 -15.20 -3.20
C ASP A 71 15.10 -14.87 -3.90
N ILE A 72 14.63 -13.63 -3.76
CA ILE A 72 13.39 -13.16 -4.38
C ILE A 72 13.67 -12.83 -5.84
N GLY A 73 13.06 -13.60 -6.74
CA GLY A 73 13.26 -13.43 -8.17
C GLY A 73 12.17 -12.57 -8.83
N ILE A 74 11.01 -12.40 -8.21
CA ILE A 74 9.89 -11.63 -8.76
C ILE A 74 9.41 -10.68 -7.67
N VAL A 75 9.23 -9.40 -8.02
CA VAL A 75 8.56 -8.42 -7.17
C VAL A 75 7.42 -7.76 -7.94
N ILE A 76 6.24 -7.76 -7.35
CA ILE A 76 5.04 -7.12 -7.90
C ILE A 76 4.52 -6.18 -6.83
N VAL A 77 4.56 -4.88 -7.08
CA VAL A 77 3.96 -3.87 -6.22
C VAL A 77 2.71 -3.35 -6.89
N ASN A 78 1.62 -3.23 -6.15
CA ASN A 78 0.42 -2.55 -6.61
C ASN A 78 0.04 -1.41 -5.68
N CYS A 79 -0.23 -0.25 -6.28
CA CYS A 79 -0.79 0.92 -5.62
C CYS A 79 -1.62 1.70 -6.64
N SER A 80 -2.88 1.98 -6.33
CA SER A 80 -3.80 2.51 -7.34
C SER A 80 -3.53 3.97 -7.63
N ILE A 81 -3.39 4.79 -6.57
CA ILE A 81 -3.48 6.25 -6.69
C ILE A 81 -2.09 6.92 -6.60
N PHE A 82 -1.04 6.20 -6.21
CA PHE A 82 0.30 6.78 -6.06
C PHE A 82 1.34 6.11 -6.95
N ASN A 83 1.85 6.88 -7.92
CA ASN A 83 2.89 6.45 -8.86
C ASN A 83 3.97 7.52 -8.92
N VAL A 84 5.22 7.10 -8.73
CA VAL A 84 6.38 8.01 -8.63
C VAL A 84 7.59 7.43 -9.32
N VAL A 85 8.58 8.29 -9.56
CA VAL A 85 9.91 7.91 -10.05
C VAL A 85 10.95 8.20 -8.97
N PRO A 86 11.72 7.22 -8.48
CA PRO A 86 11.71 5.79 -8.84
C PRO A 86 10.39 5.10 -8.45
N SER A 87 10.03 4.02 -9.16
CA SER A 87 8.80 3.27 -8.89
C SER A 87 8.82 2.62 -7.51
N LEU A 88 7.64 2.32 -6.96
CA LEU A 88 7.52 1.64 -5.65
C LEU A 88 8.23 0.27 -5.68
N SER A 89 8.11 -0.45 -6.79
CA SER A 89 8.85 -1.70 -7.00
C SER A 89 10.38 -1.50 -6.99
N ALA A 90 10.90 -0.43 -7.59
CA ALA A 90 12.33 -0.12 -7.58
C ALA A 90 12.83 0.25 -6.18
N MET A 91 11.99 0.91 -5.38
CA MET A 91 12.30 1.21 -3.98
C MET A 91 12.49 -0.08 -3.17
N ILE A 92 11.63 -1.09 -3.36
CA ILE A 92 11.78 -2.41 -2.73
C ILE A 92 13.05 -3.11 -3.22
N VAL A 93 13.29 -3.15 -4.54
CA VAL A 93 14.51 -3.77 -5.12
C VAL A 93 15.77 -3.19 -4.47
N ASN A 94 15.85 -1.86 -4.37
CA ASN A 94 17.01 -1.19 -3.80
C ASN A 94 17.14 -1.35 -2.27
N ARG A 95 16.02 -1.32 -1.54
CA ARG A 95 16.00 -1.43 -0.07
C ARG A 95 16.45 -2.81 0.40
N TYR A 96 15.90 -3.87 -0.20
CA TYR A 96 16.12 -5.25 0.20
C TYR A 96 17.26 -5.95 -0.55
N LYS A 97 17.98 -5.21 -1.41
CA LYS A 97 19.11 -5.73 -2.20
C LYS A 97 18.72 -7.02 -2.94
N LEU A 98 17.57 -6.97 -3.62
CA LEU A 98 17.09 -8.10 -4.40
C LEU A 98 18.09 -8.46 -5.50
N GLY A 99 18.09 -9.72 -5.94
CA GLY A 99 19.08 -10.21 -6.90
C GLY A 99 19.05 -9.47 -8.25
N GLN A 100 20.18 -9.43 -8.97
CA GLN A 100 20.30 -8.72 -10.25
C GLN A 100 19.31 -9.21 -11.32
N HIS A 101 18.85 -10.46 -11.23
CA HIS A 101 17.88 -11.07 -12.14
C HIS A 101 16.43 -10.96 -11.66
N THR A 102 16.17 -10.08 -10.68
CA THR A 102 14.82 -9.82 -10.19
C THR A 102 14.00 -9.12 -11.28
N VAL A 103 12.82 -9.66 -11.57
CA VAL A 103 11.85 -8.97 -12.44
C VAL A 103 10.91 -8.17 -11.56
N SER A 104 10.75 -6.88 -11.85
CA SER A 104 9.96 -5.94 -11.05
C SER A 104 8.77 -5.39 -11.83
N TYR A 105 7.57 -5.50 -11.27
CA TYR A 105 6.33 -4.97 -11.82
C TYR A 105 5.72 -3.94 -10.86
N ASN A 106 5.23 -2.84 -11.41
CA ASN A 106 4.50 -1.80 -10.67
C ASN A 106 3.12 -1.64 -11.30
N LEU A 107 2.08 -2.10 -10.62
CA LEU A 107 0.70 -2.07 -11.09
C LEU A 107 -0.04 -0.87 -10.50
N SER A 108 -0.76 -0.13 -11.34
CA SER A 108 -1.47 1.08 -10.96
C SER A 108 -2.83 1.18 -11.64
N GLY A 109 -3.75 1.96 -11.05
CA GLY A 109 -5.06 2.24 -11.64
C GLY A 109 -6.07 1.09 -11.61
N MET A 110 -5.77 -0.03 -10.93
CA MET A 110 -6.66 -1.20 -10.86
C MET A 110 -7.65 -1.15 -9.68
N GLY A 111 -7.47 -0.20 -8.75
CA GLY A 111 -8.37 -0.03 -7.59
C GLY A 111 -8.29 -1.21 -6.61
N CYS A 112 -9.38 -1.46 -5.89
CA CYS A 112 -9.43 -2.45 -4.80
C CYS A 112 -9.20 -3.91 -5.27
N SER A 113 -9.30 -4.21 -6.56
CA SER A 113 -9.04 -5.54 -7.11
C SER A 113 -7.57 -5.79 -7.44
N ALA A 114 -6.71 -4.77 -7.34
CA ALA A 114 -5.30 -4.82 -7.72
C ALA A 114 -4.52 -5.96 -7.05
N GLY A 115 -4.84 -6.28 -5.79
CA GLY A 115 -4.21 -7.38 -5.05
C GLY A 115 -4.44 -8.75 -5.70
N LEU A 116 -5.67 -9.05 -6.14
CA LEU A 116 -5.98 -10.33 -6.81
C LEU A 116 -5.31 -10.41 -8.18
N ILE A 117 -5.27 -9.31 -8.91
CA ILE A 117 -4.58 -9.22 -10.21
C ILE A 117 -3.08 -9.45 -10.02
N ALA A 118 -2.48 -8.86 -8.99
CA ALA A 118 -1.07 -9.04 -8.66
C ALA A 118 -0.74 -10.51 -8.33
N ILE A 119 -1.62 -11.19 -7.57
CA ILE A 119 -1.48 -12.63 -7.30
C ILE A 119 -1.62 -13.46 -8.59
N GLY A 120 -2.57 -13.11 -9.46
CA GLY A 120 -2.75 -13.76 -10.76
C GLY A 120 -1.50 -13.66 -11.64
N LEU A 121 -0.90 -12.46 -11.70
CA LEU A 121 0.37 -12.22 -12.39
C LEU A 121 1.51 -13.03 -11.76
N ALA A 122 1.61 -13.04 -10.42
CA ALA A 122 2.62 -13.82 -9.70
C ALA A 122 2.52 -15.32 -10.05
N LYS A 123 1.30 -15.87 -10.09
CA LYS A 123 1.04 -17.26 -10.48
C LYS A 123 1.56 -17.53 -11.88
N GLN A 124 1.25 -16.68 -12.86
CA GLN A 124 1.71 -16.85 -14.25
C GLN A 124 3.25 -16.80 -14.35
N LEU A 125 3.89 -15.85 -13.66
CA LEU A 125 5.35 -15.73 -13.67
C LEU A 125 6.03 -16.93 -13.00
N LEU A 126 5.45 -17.47 -11.93
CA LEU A 126 5.95 -18.68 -11.26
C LEU A 126 5.76 -19.96 -12.09
N GLN A 127 4.86 -19.98 -13.09
CA GLN A 127 4.80 -21.11 -14.03
C GLN A 127 6.02 -21.14 -14.97
N VAL A 128 6.56 -19.97 -15.31
CA VAL A 128 7.68 -19.83 -16.25
C VAL A 128 9.04 -19.81 -15.53
N ARG A 129 9.13 -19.18 -14.36
CA ARG A 129 10.39 -19.10 -13.59
C ARG A 129 10.49 -20.22 -12.56
N HIS A 130 11.30 -21.24 -12.86
CA HIS A 130 11.50 -22.37 -11.96
C HIS A 130 12.20 -21.98 -10.64
N ARG A 131 11.77 -22.61 -9.53
CA ARG A 131 12.39 -22.53 -8.19
C ARG A 131 12.59 -21.08 -7.68
N SER A 132 11.61 -20.22 -7.88
CA SER A 132 11.68 -18.80 -7.53
C SER A 132 10.75 -18.44 -6.36
N TYR A 133 10.97 -17.26 -5.79
CA TYR A 133 10.03 -16.58 -4.91
C TYR A 133 9.46 -15.35 -5.61
N ALA A 134 8.16 -15.14 -5.46
CA ALA A 134 7.47 -13.95 -5.88
C ALA A 134 6.95 -13.18 -4.65
N LEU A 135 7.47 -11.97 -4.47
CA LEU A 135 7.01 -11.02 -3.47
C LEU A 135 5.92 -10.16 -4.08
N VAL A 136 4.70 -10.25 -3.54
CA VAL A 136 3.57 -9.39 -3.91
C VAL A 136 3.35 -8.40 -2.78
N VAL A 137 3.39 -7.11 -3.08
CA VAL A 137 3.12 -6.03 -2.11
C VAL A 137 1.96 -5.19 -2.62
N SER A 138 0.93 -5.07 -1.79
CA SER A 138 -0.24 -4.23 -2.04
C SER A 138 -0.24 -3.10 -1.03
N THR A 139 -0.32 -1.85 -1.49
CA THR A 139 -0.39 -0.67 -0.62
C THR A 139 -1.31 0.35 -1.25
N GLU A 140 -2.05 1.12 -0.44
CA GLU A 140 -2.83 2.26 -0.94
C GLU A 140 -2.40 3.52 -0.20
N ASN A 141 -2.06 4.56 -0.97
CA ASN A 141 -1.46 5.77 -0.45
C ASN A 141 -2.45 6.92 -0.53
N ILE A 142 -2.80 7.52 0.61
CA ILE A 142 -3.92 8.47 0.69
C ILE A 142 -3.50 9.90 1.08
N THR A 143 -2.21 10.16 1.35
CA THR A 143 -1.67 11.49 1.73
C THR A 143 -2.16 12.64 0.85
N GLN A 144 -2.14 12.49 -0.48
CA GLN A 144 -2.50 13.57 -1.42
C GLN A 144 -3.94 13.50 -1.92
N ASN A 145 -4.74 12.54 -1.45
CA ASN A 145 -6.07 12.25 -1.98
C ASN A 145 -7.21 12.80 -1.11
N CYS A 146 -6.90 13.69 -0.16
CA CYS A 146 -7.90 14.32 0.69
C CYS A 146 -8.75 15.32 -0.11
N TYR A 147 -10.06 15.14 -0.08
CA TYR A 147 -11.00 16.07 -0.71
C TYR A 147 -11.31 17.25 0.21
N PHE A 148 -11.02 18.47 -0.23
CA PHE A 148 -11.19 19.69 0.56
C PHE A 148 -12.48 20.47 0.30
N GLY A 149 -13.42 19.92 -0.48
CA GLY A 149 -14.70 20.57 -0.78
C GLY A 149 -15.85 20.13 0.14
N ASN A 150 -17.06 20.62 -0.15
CA ASN A 150 -18.25 20.38 0.69
C ASN A 150 -19.27 19.40 0.08
N ASP A 151 -18.96 18.80 -1.06
CA ASP A 151 -19.81 17.76 -1.67
C ASP A 151 -19.80 16.49 -0.83
N ARG A 152 -20.97 16.15 -0.26
CA ARG A 152 -21.14 14.98 0.63
C ARG A 152 -20.71 13.67 -0.01
N SER A 153 -20.97 13.48 -1.31
CA SER A 153 -20.63 12.24 -2.01
C SER A 153 -19.11 12.01 -2.07
N LYS A 154 -18.35 13.11 -2.18
CA LYS A 154 -16.89 13.11 -2.26
C LYS A 154 -16.23 13.10 -0.87
N LEU A 155 -16.93 13.54 0.17
CA LEU A 155 -16.44 13.50 1.56
C LEU A 155 -16.37 12.09 2.15
N LEU A 156 -17.08 11.13 1.54
CA LEU A 156 -17.07 9.74 1.99
C LEU A 156 -15.66 9.14 1.96
N SER A 157 -14.86 9.45 0.94
CA SER A 157 -13.49 8.95 0.80
C SER A 157 -12.60 9.35 1.98
N ASN A 158 -12.69 10.59 2.43
CA ASN A 158 -11.97 11.08 3.61
C ASN A 158 -12.34 10.33 4.90
N CYS A 159 -13.56 9.79 4.97
CA CYS A 159 -14.07 9.13 6.16
C CYS A 159 -13.70 7.64 6.21
N ILE A 160 -13.72 6.95 5.06
CA ILE A 160 -13.61 5.48 5.01
C ILE A 160 -12.19 4.97 4.71
N PHE A 161 -11.41 5.69 3.91
CA PHE A 161 -10.10 5.21 3.50
C PHE A 161 -9.07 5.42 4.61
N ARG A 162 -8.23 4.41 4.80
CA ARG A 162 -7.19 4.37 5.82
C ARG A 162 -5.92 3.86 5.17
N ILE A 163 -4.79 4.18 5.79
CA ILE A 163 -3.50 3.65 5.37
C ILE A 163 -3.50 2.15 5.64
N GLY A 164 -3.01 1.37 4.67
CA GLY A 164 -2.76 -0.04 4.86
C GLY A 164 -1.93 -0.62 3.74
N GLY A 165 -1.25 -1.71 4.06
CA GLY A 165 -0.56 -2.52 3.07
C GLY A 165 -0.41 -3.96 3.55
N ALA A 166 -0.15 -4.82 2.59
CA ALA A 166 0.06 -6.25 2.80
C ALA A 166 1.19 -6.73 1.89
N ALA A 167 1.99 -7.66 2.40
CA ALA A 167 3.02 -8.35 1.63
C ALA A 167 2.76 -9.85 1.71
N ILE A 168 2.91 -10.54 0.57
CA ILE A 168 2.74 -12.00 0.46
C ILE A 168 3.93 -12.57 -0.29
N LEU A 169 4.45 -13.70 0.19
CA LEU A 169 5.49 -14.46 -0.49
C LEU A 169 4.91 -15.73 -1.11
N LEU A 170 5.04 -15.87 -2.42
CA LEU A 170 4.62 -17.05 -3.19
C LEU A 170 5.83 -17.81 -3.72
N THR A 171 5.74 -19.13 -3.84
CA THR A 171 6.82 -19.94 -4.40
C THR A 171 6.30 -21.16 -5.15
N ASN A 172 7.08 -21.62 -6.13
CA ASN A 172 6.90 -22.90 -6.81
C ASN A 172 7.96 -23.94 -6.36
N ARG A 173 8.64 -23.72 -5.23
CA ARG A 173 9.60 -24.66 -4.65
C ARG A 173 8.84 -25.78 -3.90
N PRO A 174 8.91 -27.05 -4.37
CA PRO A 174 8.07 -28.13 -3.83
C PRO A 174 8.36 -28.48 -2.36
N TYR A 175 9.58 -28.25 -1.89
CA TYR A 175 10.00 -28.55 -0.51
C TYR A 175 9.66 -27.44 0.50
N ILE A 176 9.14 -26.29 0.03
CA ILE A 176 8.85 -25.09 0.85
C ILE A 176 7.34 -24.92 1.07
N SER A 177 6.50 -25.86 0.60
CA SER A 177 5.04 -25.77 0.69
C SER A 177 4.48 -25.63 2.12
N LYS A 178 5.31 -25.82 3.16
CA LYS A 178 4.99 -25.59 4.58
C LYS A 178 5.29 -24.17 5.11
N VAL A 179 5.87 -23.29 4.30
CA VAL A 179 6.31 -21.92 4.69
C VAL A 179 5.43 -20.82 4.09
N ALA A 180 4.40 -21.16 3.32
CA ALA A 180 3.41 -20.18 2.86
C ALA A 180 2.58 -19.69 4.05
N LYS A 181 2.87 -18.50 4.54
CA LYS A 181 2.14 -17.76 5.58
C LYS A 181 1.77 -16.39 5.06
#